data_AF-A0AA40JJB1-F1
#
_entry.id   AF-A0AA40JJB1-F1
#
_cell.length_a   1.000
_cell.length_b   1.000
_cell.length_c   1.000
_cell.angle_alpha   90.00
_cell.angle_beta   90.00
_cell.angle_gamma   90.00
#
_symmetry.space_group_name_H-M   'P 1'
#
loop_
_entity.id
_entity.type
_entity.pdbx_description
1 polymer ?
#
loop_
_entity_poly.entity_id
_entity_poly.type
_entity_poly.pdbx_seq_one_letter_code
_entity_poly.pdbx_strand_id
1 'polypeptide(L)'
;MKTTSLYRGHRFLAVFISQAVHWYFRFHLSLHDIEELLFERGVVVSYETIRRWCDKFGAGFAHRIRAARRQPGSTWHLDEMW
;
A
#
# COMPACT_ATOMS: atom_id res chain seq x y z
N MET A 1 16.69 -5.66 19.67
CA MET A 1 15.22 -5.67 19.59
C MET A 1 14.82 -6.56 18.40
N LYS A 2 14.14 -7.69 18.62
CA LYS A 2 13.69 -8.55 17.53
C LYS A 2 12.51 -7.86 16.84
N THR A 3 12.72 -7.30 15.64
CA THR A 3 11.63 -6.75 14.83
C THR A 3 10.75 -7.91 14.39
N THR A 4 9.67 -8.19 15.13
CA THR A 4 8.68 -9.19 14.72
C THR A 4 8.08 -8.70 13.41
N SER A 5 8.44 -9.35 12.30
CA SER A 5 7.91 -9.00 10.97
C SER A 5 6.38 -9.03 11.04
N LEU A 6 5.74 -7.89 10.73
CA LEU A 6 4.27 -7.71 10.66
C LEU A 6 3.60 -8.71 9.69
N TYR A 7 4.39 -9.37 8.86
CA TYR A 7 3.97 -10.29 7.82
C TYR A 7 4.20 -11.77 8.19
N ARG A 8 4.62 -12.07 9.43
CA ARG A 8 4.86 -13.44 9.90
C ARG A 8 3.57 -14.28 9.80
N GLY A 9 3.66 -15.43 9.13
CA GLY A 9 2.54 -16.37 8.94
C GLY A 9 1.74 -16.18 7.65
N HIS A 10 2.10 -15.23 6.78
CA HIS A 10 1.50 -15.13 5.44
C HIS A 10 2.20 -16.05 4.44
N ARG A 11 1.41 -16.67 3.55
CA ARG A 11 1.89 -17.50 2.43
C ARG A 11 2.75 -16.70 1.44
N PHE A 12 2.55 -15.39 1.39
CA PHE A 12 3.24 -14.48 0.48
C PHE A 12 4.35 -13.72 1.20
N LEU A 13 5.44 -13.45 0.47
CA LEU A 13 6.55 -12.65 0.98
C LEU A 13 6.06 -11.24 1.36
N ALA A 14 6.58 -10.74 2.49
CA ALA A 14 6.29 -9.42 3.03
C ALA A 14 6.42 -8.28 2.00
N VAL A 15 7.37 -8.42 1.07
CA VAL A 15 7.63 -7.44 0.01
C VAL A 15 6.44 -7.28 -0.92
N PHE A 16 5.79 -8.36 -1.35
CA PHE A 16 4.63 -8.30 -2.25
C PHE A 16 3.41 -7.72 -1.55
N ILE A 17 3.20 -8.09 -0.28
CA ILE A 17 2.12 -7.55 0.54
C ILE A 17 2.31 -6.04 0.72
N SER A 18 3.52 -5.62 1.09
CA SER A 18 3.83 -4.20 1.26
C SER A 18 3.72 -3.43 -0.06
N GLN A 19 4.12 -4.02 -1.18
CA GLN A 19 4.07 -3.40 -2.50
C GLN A 19 2.62 -3.19 -2.96
N ALA A 20 1.79 -4.21 -2.80
CA ALA A 20 0.36 -4.16 -3.17
C ALA A 20 -0.38 -3.08 -2.37
N VAL A 21 -0.17 -3.05 -1.04
CA VAL A 21 -0.76 -2.03 -0.16
C VAL A 21 -0.21 -0.65 -0.51
N HIS A 22 1.08 -0.52 -0.81
CA HIS A 22 1.65 0.74 -1.27
C HIS A 22 0.94 1.23 -2.52
N TRP A 23 0.84 0.38 -3.54
CA TRP A 23 0.21 0.72 -4.80
C TRP A 23 -1.23 1.18 -4.64
N TYR A 24 -2.01 0.47 -3.82
CA TYR A 24 -3.40 0.80 -3.53
C TYR A 24 -3.57 2.19 -2.88
N PHE A 25 -2.73 2.54 -1.91
CA PHE A 25 -2.87 3.81 -1.16
C PHE A 25 -2.14 5.00 -1.80
N ARG A 26 -1.16 4.75 -2.67
CA ARG A 26 -0.32 5.81 -3.27
C ARG A 26 -0.72 6.18 -4.68
N PHE A 27 -1.22 5.22 -5.45
CA PHE A 27 -1.65 5.39 -6.83
C PHE A 27 -3.16 5.10 -6.94
N HIS A 28 -3.83 5.70 -7.90
CA HIS A 28 -5.26 5.44 -8.19
C HIS A 28 -5.43 4.10 -8.94
N LEU A 29 -4.77 3.04 -8.49
CA LEU A 29 -4.86 1.71 -9.09
C LEU A 29 -6.04 0.96 -8.49
N SER A 30 -6.81 0.29 -9.35
CA SER A 30 -7.82 -0.65 -8.88
C SER A 30 -7.14 -1.90 -8.32
N LEU A 31 -7.88 -2.68 -7.53
CA LEU A 31 -7.37 -3.94 -7.00
C LEU A 31 -7.13 -4.99 -8.11
N HIS A 32 -7.81 -4.90 -9.26
CA HIS A 32 -7.53 -5.74 -10.43
C HIS A 32 -6.23 -5.33 -11.11
N ASP A 33 -5.94 -4.02 -11.24
CA ASP A 33 -4.65 -3.56 -11.77
C ASP A 33 -3.49 -4.08 -10.90
N ILE A 34 -3.68 -4.09 -9.57
CA ILE A 34 -2.67 -4.61 -8.63
C ILE A 34 -2.51 -6.12 -8.76
N GLU A 35 -3.59 -6.85 -9.00
CA GLU A 35 -3.57 -8.28 -9.27
C GLU A 35 -2.77 -8.59 -10.54
N GLU A 36 -3.02 -7.87 -11.62
CA GLU A 36 -2.29 -8.00 -12.88
C GLU A 36 -0.79 -7.67 -12.72
N LEU A 37 -0.45 -6.56 -12.05
CA LEU A 37 0.94 -6.18 -11.78
C LEU A 37 1.70 -7.20 -10.91
N LEU A 38 1.00 -7.92 -10.03
CA LEU A 38 1.60 -9.00 -9.25
C LEU A 38 1.73 -10.28 -10.10
N PHE A 39 0.76 -10.53 -10.97
CA PHE A 39 0.81 -11.65 -11.91
C PHE A 39 1.98 -11.52 -12.89
N GLU A 40 2.22 -10.34 -13.45
CA GLU A 40 3.40 -10.05 -14.29
C GLU A 40 4.73 -10.32 -13.57
N ARG A 41 4.72 -10.22 -12.24
CA ARG A 41 5.88 -10.52 -11.37
C ARG A 41 5.96 -11.99 -10.96
N GLY A 42 5.11 -12.86 -11.53
CA GLY A 42 5.04 -14.29 -11.23
C GLY A 42 4.30 -14.62 -9.93
N VAL A 43 3.55 -13.67 -9.35
CA VAL A 43 2.81 -13.85 -8.10
C VAL A 43 1.33 -13.95 -8.41
N VAL A 44 0.79 -15.17 -8.34
CA VAL A 44 -0.65 -15.40 -8.46
C VAL A 44 -1.31 -15.13 -7.12
N VAL A 45 -2.03 -14.02 -7.04
CA VAL A 45 -2.84 -13.63 -5.88
C VAL A 45 -4.23 -13.24 -6.36
N SER A 46 -5.27 -13.46 -5.56
CA SER A 46 -6.62 -12.99 -5.89
C SER A 46 -6.85 -11.57 -5.39
N TYR A 47 -7.65 -10.80 -6.12
CA TYR A 47 -8.28 -9.54 -5.68
C TYR A 47 -8.69 -9.55 -4.20
N GLU A 48 -9.37 -10.61 -3.73
CA GLU A 48 -9.86 -10.68 -2.35
C GLU A 48 -8.72 -10.72 -1.33
N THR A 49 -7.61 -11.34 -1.70
CA THR A 49 -6.41 -11.41 -0.84
C THR A 49 -5.75 -10.03 -0.76
N ILE A 50 -5.65 -9.32 -1.88
CA ILE A 50 -5.13 -7.94 -1.91
C ILE A 50 -6.03 -7.02 -1.06
N ARG A 51 -7.35 -7.15 -1.20
CA ARG A 51 -8.32 -6.40 -0.38
C ARG A 51 -8.10 -6.65 1.12
N ARG A 52 -7.97 -7.91 1.54
CA ARG A 52 -7.69 -8.27 2.94
C ARG A 52 -6.36 -7.71 3.44
N TRP A 53 -5.34 -7.62 2.59
CA TRP A 53 -4.09 -6.97 2.95
C TRP A 53 -4.25 -5.46 3.14
N CYS A 54 -5.03 -4.81 2.28
CA CYS A 54 -5.33 -3.39 2.40
C CYS A 54 -6.13 -3.09 3.67
N ASP A 55 -7.12 -3.93 4.01
CA ASP A 55 -7.89 -3.79 5.24
C ASP A 55 -7.01 -3.99 6.48
N LYS A 56 -6.13 -5.00 6.46
CA LYS A 56 -5.27 -5.34 7.61
C LYS A 56 -4.11 -4.37 7.83
N PHE A 57 -3.44 -3.94 6.76
CA PHE A 57 -2.20 -3.17 6.84
C PHE A 57 -2.37 -1.70 6.44
N GLY A 58 -3.50 -1.35 5.81
CA GLY A 58 -3.75 -0.02 5.27
C GLY A 58 -3.70 1.08 6.32
N ALA A 59 -4.25 0.85 7.52
CA ALA A 59 -4.21 1.83 8.61
C ALA A 59 -2.76 2.16 9.03
N GLY A 60 -1.92 1.13 9.20
CA GLY A 60 -0.50 1.30 9.53
C GLY A 60 0.28 1.97 8.39
N PHE A 61 -0.05 1.64 7.14
CA PHE A 61 0.57 2.23 5.97
C PHE A 61 0.19 3.71 5.81
N ALA A 62 -1.10 4.06 5.95
CA ALA A 62 -1.58 5.43 5.92
C ALA A 62 -0.98 6.28 7.05
N HIS A 63 -0.83 5.70 8.26
CA HIS A 63 -0.16 6.38 9.37
C HIS A 63 1.30 6.71 9.02
N ARG A 64 2.04 5.76 8.44
CA ARG A 64 3.43 6.00 7.98
C ARG A 64 3.52 7.04 6.88
N ILE A 65 2.59 7.05 5.91
CA ILE A 65 2.54 8.08 4.88
C ILE A 65 2.30 9.45 5.50
N ARG A 66 1.34 9.56 6.43
CA ARG A 66 1.04 10.83 7.11
C ARG A 66 2.23 11.31 7.94
N ALA A 67 2.91 10.42 8.65
CA ALA A 67 4.10 10.74 9.42
C ALA A 67 5.29 11.15 8.51
N ALA A 68 5.38 10.59 7.31
CA ALA A 68 6.41 10.93 6.33
C ALA A 68 6.08 12.20 5.53
N ARG A 69 4.83 12.68 5.54
CA ARG A 69 4.49 13.96 4.91
C ARG A 69 5.18 15.09 5.69
N ARG A 70 5.88 15.95 4.95
CA ARG A 70 6.37 17.23 5.47
C ARG A 70 5.18 17.99 6.04
N GLN A 71 5.39 18.63 7.19
CA GLN A 71 4.39 19.53 7.76
C GLN A 71 4.05 20.58 6.68
N PRO A 72 2.76 20.83 6.42
CA PRO A 72 2.37 21.90 5.52
C PRO A 72 3.02 23.20 6.01
N GLY A 73 3.70 23.90 5.11
CA GLY A 73 4.20 25.24 5.41
C GLY A 73 3.04 26.20 5.68
N SER A 74 3.35 27.37 6.24
CA SER A 74 2.36 28.44 6.47
C SER A 74 1.74 28.99 5.17
N THR A 75 2.33 28.68 4.02
CA THR A 75 1.91 29.15 2.70
C THR A 75 1.19 28.02 1.97
N TRP A 76 -0.10 28.23 1.68
CA TRP A 76 -0.92 27.34 0.86
C TRP A 76 -1.02 27.89 -0.55
N HIS A 77 -0.72 27.07 -1.55
CA HIS A 77 -0.96 27.37 -2.96
C HIS A 77 -2.20 26.59 -3.39
N LEU A 78 -3.25 27.29 -3.83
CA LEU A 78 -4.44 26.68 -4.40
C LEU A 78 -4.19 26.50 -5.90
N ASP A 79 -4.05 25.25 -6.34
CA ASP A 79 -3.97 24.90 -7.76
C ASP A 79 -5.40 24.70 -8.26
N GLU A 80 -5.97 25.70 -8.94
CA GLU A 80 -7.23 25.57 -9.64
C GLU A 80 -6.98 24.89 -11.00
N MET A 81 -7.62 23.74 -11.20
CA MET A 81 -7.63 23.02 -12.47
C MET A 81 -9.04 23.15 -13.05
N TRP A 82 -9.17 23.77 -14.22
CA TRP A 82 -10.44 23.96 -14.95
C TRP A 82 -10.86 22.73 -15.75
#